data_AF-A0A9P8PER1-F1
#
_entry.id   AF-A0A9P8PER1-F1
#
_cell.length_a   1.000
_cell.length_b   1.000
_cell.length_c   1.000
_cell.angle_alpha   90.00
_cell.angle_beta   90.00
_cell.angle_gamma   90.00
#
_symmetry.space_group_name_H-M   'P 1'
#
loop_
_entity.id
_entity.type
_entity.pdbx_description
1 polymer ?
#
loop_
_entity_poly.entity_id
_entity_poly.type
_entity_poly.pdbx_seq_one_letter_code
_entity_poly.pdbx_strand_id
1 'polypeptide(L)'
;MLALANNTVWCDSLWDIDDFSVCGRQLFLELWLVLPLGISILLVASNFLFVRTGTDNYDASSKLDAEQQPLLGSHLRKYSSVKEDTDISPLKRHFDISLIQPVEQDGTIKFVFRGFGEKLSVALEFLLLLVQTGFTIVALPEVEPYTDSPYWFAKYVSPTLWVYLTLITVIRLYNVSQGLAPERIDLWTQSSILYNAQWFCSAMFFRSALLDHAPSALAANYFYTQFGINTALVFINGFQKFSDKPAPVYEKDGIPPSPETTSTLFNIVTYSWIDKMVFKAYAKPITLNEIWGLRLDDTSHVVLSKFHQLNSKTRFTIRLLLQFKEPLFLQSVYACEHHPQAWLGSG
;
A
#
# COMPACT_ATOMS: atom_id res chain seq x y z
N MET A 1 33.80 -30.40 33.71
CA MET A 1 32.76 -29.49 34.24
C MET A 1 31.99 -28.97 33.04
N LEU A 2 30.86 -29.61 32.75
CA LEU A 2 29.95 -29.25 31.67
C LEU A 2 29.19 -28.00 32.12
N ALA A 3 29.45 -26.87 31.48
CA ALA A 3 28.59 -25.70 31.62
C ALA A 3 27.23 -26.06 31.00
N LEU A 4 26.21 -26.16 31.85
CA LEU A 4 24.83 -26.26 31.44
C LEU A 4 24.51 -24.98 30.66
N ALA A 5 24.34 -25.10 29.34
CA ALA A 5 23.77 -24.05 28.51
C ALA A 5 22.39 -23.72 29.09
N ASN A 6 22.27 -22.55 29.71
CA ASN A 6 21.01 -22.04 30.19
C ASN A 6 20.19 -21.70 28.94
N ASN A 7 19.17 -22.51 28.65
CA ASN A 7 18.20 -22.28 27.57
C ASN A 7 17.24 -21.14 27.96
N THR A 8 17.79 -19.95 28.23
CA THR A 8 16.97 -18.75 28.37
C THR A 8 16.76 -18.15 26.99
N VAL A 9 15.50 -18.13 26.53
CA VAL A 9 15.02 -17.45 25.31
C VAL A 9 15.20 -15.91 25.41
N TRP A 10 15.90 -15.42 26.44
CA TRP A 10 16.00 -14.03 26.79
C TRP A 10 17.47 -13.67 26.91
N CYS A 11 17.88 -12.61 26.20
CA CYS A 11 19.21 -12.04 26.30
C CYS A 11 19.46 -11.51 27.72
N ASP A 12 20.64 -11.77 28.28
CA ASP A 12 21.02 -11.27 29.62
C ASP A 12 21.03 -9.73 29.69
N SER A 13 21.37 -9.07 28.58
CA SER A 13 21.14 -7.63 28.39
C SER A 13 20.77 -7.34 26.93
N LEU A 14 19.78 -6.47 26.73
CA LEU A 14 19.37 -5.99 25.39
C LEU A 14 20.19 -4.78 24.93
N TRP A 15 20.74 -4.03 25.87
CA TRP A 15 21.42 -2.76 25.64
C TRP A 15 22.77 -2.76 26.35
N ASP A 16 23.82 -2.36 25.65
CA ASP A 16 25.15 -2.20 26.19
C ASP A 16 25.59 -0.73 26.04
N ILE A 17 25.47 0.02 27.15
CA ILE A 17 25.79 1.45 27.33
C ILE A 17 25.22 2.37 26.24
N ASP A 18 25.81 2.37 25.05
CA ASP A 18 25.49 3.25 23.93
C ASP A 18 24.95 2.50 22.69
N ASP A 19 24.85 1.17 22.70
CA ASP A 19 24.39 0.38 21.55
C ASP A 19 23.63 -0.89 21.96
N PHE A 20 22.98 -1.55 20.99
CA PHE A 20 22.37 -2.85 21.21
C PHE A 20 23.43 -3.93 21.41
N SER A 21 23.21 -4.82 22.37
CA SER A 21 24.02 -6.04 22.50
C SER A 21 23.85 -6.92 21.26
N VAL A 22 24.80 -7.83 20.98
CA VAL A 22 24.71 -8.76 19.83
C VAL A 22 23.38 -9.53 19.83
N CYS A 23 22.95 -9.99 21.00
CA CYS A 23 21.67 -10.68 21.16
C CYS A 23 20.47 -9.73 20.96
N GLY A 24 20.56 -8.48 21.44
CA GLY A 24 19.56 -7.44 21.21
C GLY A 24 19.37 -7.09 19.74
N ARG A 25 20.47 -7.01 18.96
CA ARG A 25 20.43 -6.76 17.51
C ARG A 25 19.68 -7.87 16.78
N GLN A 26 19.98 -9.13 17.08
CA GLN A 26 19.32 -10.28 16.45
C GLN A 26 17.82 -10.35 16.79
N LEU A 27 17.46 -10.12 18.06
CA LEU A 27 16.08 -10.22 18.53
C LEU A 27 15.20 -9.02 18.12
N PHE A 28 15.72 -7.80 18.16
CA PHE A 28 14.91 -6.59 17.89
C PHE A 28 15.07 -6.03 16.49
N LEU A 29 16.26 -6.08 15.89
CA LEU A 29 16.48 -5.45 14.58
C LEU A 29 16.26 -6.45 13.44
N GLU A 30 16.77 -7.68 13.57
CA GLU A 30 16.63 -8.69 12.51
C GLU A 30 15.28 -9.44 12.57
N LEU A 31 14.86 -9.89 13.76
CA LEU A 31 13.61 -10.66 13.90
C LEU A 31 12.36 -9.79 13.70
N TRP A 32 12.42 -8.48 14.01
CA TRP A 32 11.30 -7.56 13.76
C TRP A 32 10.86 -7.56 12.30
N LEU A 33 11.79 -7.75 11.36
CA LEU A 33 11.54 -7.78 9.93
C LEU A 33 10.80 -9.05 9.47
N VAL A 34 10.83 -10.14 10.27
CA VAL A 34 10.16 -11.40 9.93
C VAL A 34 8.64 -11.22 9.92
N LEU A 35 8.09 -10.41 10.82
CA LEU A 35 6.63 -10.17 10.89
C LEU A 35 6.08 -9.48 9.63
N PRO A 36 6.55 -8.29 9.21
CA PRO A 36 6.05 -7.64 8.01
C PRO A 36 6.39 -8.44 6.75
N LEU A 37 7.55 -9.10 6.69
CA LEU A 37 7.91 -9.98 5.57
C LEU A 37 6.94 -11.16 5.45
N GLY A 38 6.66 -11.85 6.56
CA GLY A 38 5.74 -12.98 6.61
C GLY A 38 4.33 -12.59 6.21
N ILE A 39 3.82 -11.47 6.71
CA ILE A 39 2.50 -10.93 6.33
C ILE A 39 2.47 -10.61 4.83
N SER A 40 3.48 -9.93 4.30
CA SER A 40 3.58 -9.60 2.87
C SER A 40 3.56 -10.85 1.99
N ILE A 41 4.37 -11.87 2.35
CA ILE A 41 4.42 -13.14 1.61
C ILE A 41 3.05 -13.84 1.65
N LEU A 42 2.41 -13.92 2.81
CA LEU A 42 1.09 -14.55 2.95
C LEU A 42 0.01 -13.82 2.15
N LEU A 43 0.03 -12.49 2.15
CA LEU A 43 -0.90 -11.68 1.37
C LEU A 43 -0.71 -11.91 -0.13
N VAL A 44 0.52 -11.80 -0.63
CA VAL A 44 0.83 -12.01 -2.06
C VAL A 44 0.51 -13.46 -2.48
N ALA A 45 0.86 -14.46 -1.65
CA ALA A 45 0.58 -15.86 -1.94
C ALA A 45 -0.93 -16.16 -1.93
N SER A 46 -1.66 -15.65 -0.95
CA SER A 46 -3.12 -15.84 -0.89
C SER A 46 -3.80 -15.20 -2.10
N ASN A 47 -3.41 -13.99 -2.52
CA ASN A 47 -3.97 -13.37 -3.72
C ASN A 47 -3.67 -14.19 -4.99
N PHE A 48 -2.46 -14.72 -5.13
CA PHE A 48 -2.13 -15.58 -6.26
C PHE A 48 -2.96 -16.88 -6.28
N LEU A 49 -3.20 -17.47 -5.10
CA LEU A 49 -4.05 -18.67 -4.97
C LEU A 49 -5.53 -18.36 -5.25
N PHE A 50 -6.08 -17.30 -4.65
CA PHE A 50 -7.48 -16.91 -4.82
C PHE A 50 -7.81 -16.48 -6.25
N VAL A 51 -6.91 -15.78 -6.93
CA VAL A 51 -7.09 -15.42 -8.35
C VAL A 51 -7.10 -16.68 -9.23
N ARG A 52 -6.33 -17.72 -8.87
CA ARG A 52 -6.27 -18.98 -9.62
C ARG A 52 -7.46 -19.91 -9.34
N THR A 53 -8.06 -19.84 -8.15
CA THR A 53 -9.25 -20.64 -7.79
C THR A 53 -10.57 -19.92 -8.07
N GLY A 54 -10.54 -18.59 -8.23
CA GLY A 54 -11.71 -17.74 -8.47
C GLY A 54 -12.16 -17.61 -9.92
N THR A 55 -11.54 -18.31 -10.87
CA THR A 55 -11.84 -18.19 -12.32
C THR A 55 -13.20 -18.71 -12.79
N ASP A 56 -14.11 -19.14 -11.89
CA ASP A 56 -15.43 -19.68 -12.29
C ASP A 56 -16.66 -18.93 -11.73
N ASN A 57 -16.55 -17.90 -10.88
CA ASN A 57 -17.75 -17.32 -10.23
C ASN A 57 -17.73 -15.79 -9.99
N TYR A 58 -17.11 -14.98 -10.84
CA TYR A 58 -17.32 -13.52 -10.79
C TYR A 58 -18.06 -13.01 -12.03
N ASP A 59 -19.30 -12.58 -11.79
CA ASP A 59 -20.20 -11.89 -12.70
C ASP A 59 -19.55 -10.68 -13.40
N ALA A 60 -19.37 -10.81 -14.71
CA ALA A 60 -20.08 -10.03 -15.74
C ALA A 60 -20.30 -8.49 -15.61
N SER A 61 -19.54 -7.73 -14.81
CA SER A 61 -19.77 -6.26 -14.72
C SER A 61 -18.54 -5.33 -14.83
N SER A 62 -17.32 -5.83 -15.06
CA SER A 62 -16.11 -4.98 -15.11
C SER A 62 -15.32 -5.00 -16.43
N LYS A 63 -15.82 -5.68 -17.46
CA LYS A 63 -15.34 -5.48 -18.85
C LYS A 63 -16.28 -4.55 -19.59
N LEU A 64 -16.16 -3.25 -19.33
CA LEU A 64 -16.61 -2.24 -20.30
C LEU A 64 -15.46 -2.06 -21.30
N ASP A 65 -15.41 -2.94 -22.29
CA ASP A 65 -14.67 -2.67 -23.53
C ASP A 65 -15.29 -1.44 -24.18
N ALA A 66 -14.56 -0.33 -24.15
CA ALA A 66 -14.98 0.97 -24.67
C ALA A 66 -15.05 1.03 -26.21
N GLU A 67 -14.82 -0.09 -26.93
CA GLU A 67 -14.76 -0.11 -28.40
C GLU A 67 -15.93 -0.82 -29.12
N GLN A 68 -16.99 -1.22 -28.41
CA GLN A 68 -18.14 -1.90 -29.04
C GLN A 68 -19.52 -1.30 -28.73
N GLN A 69 -19.60 -0.04 -28.32
CA GLN A 69 -20.89 0.64 -28.25
C GLN A 69 -21.32 1.09 -29.66
N PRO A 70 -22.49 0.66 -30.18
CA PRO A 70 -23.01 1.21 -31.42
C PRO A 70 -23.39 2.69 -31.20
N LEU A 71 -22.63 3.56 -31.86
CA LEU A 71 -22.88 4.98 -32.03
C LEU A 71 -24.20 5.18 -32.80
N LEU A 72 -25.09 6.03 -32.27
CA LEU A 72 -26.40 6.43 -32.77
C LEU A 72 -27.59 5.48 -32.49
N GLY A 73 -28.37 5.87 -31.48
CA GLY A 73 -29.70 6.43 -31.69
C GLY A 73 -30.69 5.64 -32.55
N SER A 74 -31.59 4.91 -31.89
CA SER A 74 -32.97 4.80 -32.36
C SER A 74 -33.89 4.52 -31.17
N HIS A 75 -34.76 5.50 -30.88
CA HIS A 75 -35.98 5.28 -30.13
C HIS A 75 -36.68 3.98 -30.61
N LEU A 76 -37.21 3.20 -29.66
CA LEU A 76 -37.73 1.83 -29.78
C LEU A 76 -36.69 0.69 -29.79
N ARG A 77 -36.32 0.24 -28.59
CA ARG A 77 -36.28 -1.21 -28.28
C ARG A 77 -36.83 -1.39 -26.86
N LYS A 78 -38.06 -1.89 -26.76
CA LYS A 78 -38.40 -3.32 -26.58
C LYS A 78 -37.98 -3.76 -25.18
N TYR A 79 -38.99 -3.80 -24.29
CA TYR A 79 -39.04 -4.61 -23.07
C TYR A 79 -38.35 -5.95 -23.37
N SER A 80 -37.07 -6.07 -23.04
CA SER A 80 -36.36 -7.33 -23.13
C SER A 80 -36.56 -7.99 -21.79
N SER A 81 -37.36 -9.04 -21.80
CA SER A 81 -37.70 -9.90 -20.68
C SER A 81 -36.43 -10.34 -19.95
N VAL A 82 -36.14 -9.65 -18.85
CA VAL A 82 -35.37 -10.20 -17.73
C VAL A 82 -36.13 -11.45 -17.30
N LYS A 83 -35.44 -12.59 -17.19
CA LYS A 83 -36.00 -13.80 -16.59
C LYS A 83 -36.63 -13.40 -15.26
N GLU A 84 -37.93 -13.62 -15.20
CA GLU A 84 -38.80 -13.19 -14.13
C GLU A 84 -38.51 -14.06 -12.92
N ASP A 85 -37.59 -13.65 -12.05
CA ASP A 85 -37.65 -14.02 -10.64
C ASP A 85 -38.91 -13.35 -10.08
N THR A 86 -39.99 -14.11 -10.10
CA THR A 86 -41.28 -13.78 -9.49
C THR A 86 -41.12 -13.72 -7.98
N ASP A 87 -40.73 -12.55 -7.43
CA ASP A 87 -41.26 -12.01 -6.15
C ASP A 87 -40.66 -10.65 -5.70
N ILE A 88 -40.08 -9.85 -6.59
CA ILE A 88 -39.57 -8.52 -6.19
C ILE A 88 -40.65 -7.47 -6.43
N SER A 89 -41.32 -7.04 -5.35
CA SER A 89 -42.32 -5.96 -5.37
C SER A 89 -41.81 -4.73 -6.15
N PRO A 90 -42.63 -4.11 -7.03
CA PRO A 90 -42.24 -2.93 -7.80
C PRO A 90 -41.82 -1.75 -6.91
N LEU A 91 -42.33 -1.71 -5.67
CA LEU A 91 -41.88 -0.79 -4.62
C LEU A 91 -40.38 -1.01 -4.33
N LYS A 92 -39.96 -2.25 -4.14
CA LYS A 92 -38.56 -2.59 -3.84
C LYS A 92 -37.62 -2.24 -5.01
N ARG A 93 -38.06 -2.39 -6.26
CA ARG A 93 -37.27 -1.92 -7.43
C ARG A 93 -37.10 -0.39 -7.48
N HIS A 94 -38.09 0.37 -7.00
CA HIS A 94 -38.06 1.83 -7.05
C HIS A 94 -37.32 2.46 -5.87
N PHE A 95 -37.34 1.82 -4.69
CA PHE A 95 -36.73 2.33 -3.47
C PHE A 95 -35.35 1.73 -3.15
N ASP A 96 -34.94 0.67 -3.84
CA ASP A 96 -33.61 0.10 -3.68
C ASP A 96 -32.60 0.88 -4.53
N ILE A 97 -31.86 1.79 -3.88
CA ILE A 97 -30.85 2.63 -4.53
C ILE A 97 -29.74 1.83 -5.22
N SER A 98 -29.54 0.56 -4.83
CA SER A 98 -28.56 -0.33 -5.47
C SER A 98 -28.99 -0.73 -6.90
N LEU A 99 -30.30 -0.68 -7.18
CA LEU A 99 -30.90 -0.96 -8.48
C LEU A 99 -31.12 0.31 -9.33
N ILE A 100 -30.99 1.50 -8.72
CA ILE A 100 -31.08 2.76 -9.44
C ILE A 100 -29.77 2.96 -10.20
N GLN A 101 -29.85 2.87 -11.52
CA GLN A 101 -28.76 3.29 -12.39
C GLN A 101 -28.53 4.79 -12.16
N PRO A 102 -27.27 5.23 -11.99
CA PRO A 102 -26.98 6.64 -11.75
C PRO A 102 -27.58 7.48 -12.88
N VAL A 103 -28.41 8.46 -12.51
CA VAL A 103 -29.15 9.34 -13.44
C VAL A 103 -28.21 10.34 -14.14
N GLU A 104 -26.91 10.33 -13.82
CA GLU A 104 -25.91 11.23 -14.39
C GLU A 104 -24.94 10.42 -15.29
N GLN A 105 -25.36 10.19 -16.53
CA GLN A 105 -24.68 9.34 -17.53
C GLN A 105 -23.58 10.03 -18.35
N ASP A 106 -23.07 11.18 -17.93
CA ASP A 106 -22.06 11.93 -18.71
C ASP A 106 -20.63 11.84 -18.10
N GLY A 107 -20.41 10.88 -17.20
CA GLY A 107 -19.12 10.65 -16.55
C GLY A 107 -18.41 9.40 -17.07
N THR A 108 -17.19 9.54 -17.60
CA THR A 108 -16.37 8.40 -18.04
C THR A 108 -15.22 8.13 -17.08
N ILE A 109 -14.96 6.86 -16.80
CA ILE A 109 -13.78 6.45 -16.02
C ILE A 109 -12.63 6.32 -17.02
N LYS A 110 -11.63 7.20 -16.90
CA LYS A 110 -10.39 7.11 -17.67
C LYS A 110 -9.28 6.56 -16.79
N PHE A 111 -8.56 5.55 -17.28
CA PHE A 111 -7.40 5.01 -16.60
C PHE A 111 -6.14 5.79 -17.02
N VAL A 112 -5.47 6.39 -16.04
CA VAL A 112 -4.21 7.11 -16.27
C VAL A 112 -3.03 6.18 -16.03
N PHE A 113 -2.27 5.90 -17.08
CA PHE A 113 -1.06 5.08 -17.03
C PHE A 113 0.16 5.87 -16.54
N ARG A 114 1.21 5.13 -16.21
CA ARG A 114 2.46 5.71 -15.69
C ARG A 114 3.24 6.47 -16.75
N GLY A 115 3.74 7.64 -16.35
CA GLY A 115 4.57 8.50 -17.19
C GLY A 115 5.99 7.95 -17.38
N PHE A 116 6.79 8.59 -18.24
CA PHE A 116 8.18 8.19 -18.46
C PHE A 116 9.05 8.31 -17.18
N GLY A 117 8.87 9.39 -16.41
CA GLY A 117 9.61 9.59 -15.16
C GLY A 117 9.33 8.49 -14.13
N GLU A 118 8.07 8.06 -14.00
CA GLU A 118 7.69 6.96 -13.10
C GLU A 118 8.30 5.63 -13.54
N LYS A 119 8.37 5.37 -14.84
CA LYS A 119 9.05 4.18 -15.39
C LYS A 119 10.54 4.19 -15.06
N LEU A 120 11.19 5.35 -15.19
CA LEU A 120 12.60 5.51 -14.80
C LEU A 120 12.80 5.30 -13.31
N SER A 121 11.90 5.81 -12.46
CA SER A 121 11.94 5.60 -11.01
C SER A 121 11.85 4.12 -10.63
N VAL A 122 10.97 3.35 -11.28
CA VAL A 122 10.87 1.89 -11.05
C VAL A 122 12.12 1.16 -11.54
N ALA A 123 12.72 1.60 -12.65
CA ALA A 123 13.99 1.02 -13.13
C ALA A 123 15.15 1.32 -12.18
N LEU A 124 15.24 2.55 -11.65
CA LEU A 124 16.23 2.91 -10.64
C LEU A 124 16.04 2.13 -9.34
N GLU A 125 14.79 1.94 -8.91
CA GLU A 125 14.45 1.10 -7.76
C GLU A 125 14.98 -0.33 -7.92
N PHE A 126 14.76 -0.94 -9.10
CA PHE A 126 15.28 -2.27 -9.40
C PHE A 126 16.82 -2.33 -9.36
N LEU A 127 17.52 -1.33 -9.93
CA LEU A 127 18.98 -1.28 -9.91
C LEU A 127 19.54 -1.18 -8.48
N LEU A 128 18.94 -0.34 -7.64
CA LEU A 128 19.33 -0.20 -6.23
C LEU A 128 19.14 -1.50 -5.46
N LEU A 129 18.03 -2.21 -5.68
CA LEU A 129 17.79 -3.50 -5.03
C LEU A 129 18.74 -4.60 -5.50
N LEU A 130 19.11 -4.61 -6.78
CA LEU A 130 20.07 -5.55 -7.32
C LEU A 130 21.43 -5.35 -6.65
N VAL A 131 21.90 -4.10 -6.56
CA VAL A 131 23.14 -3.73 -5.88
C VAL A 131 23.08 -4.15 -4.41
N GLN A 132 22.01 -3.80 -3.69
CA GLN A 132 21.86 -4.16 -2.28
C GLN A 132 21.84 -5.67 -2.06
N THR A 133 21.12 -6.42 -2.89
CA THR A 133 21.07 -7.89 -2.81
C THR A 133 22.45 -8.50 -3.02
N GLY A 134 23.21 -8.00 -4.01
CA GLY A 134 24.59 -8.42 -4.23
C GLY A 134 25.51 -8.13 -3.05
N PHE A 135 25.42 -6.93 -2.47
CA PHE A 135 26.19 -6.53 -1.30
C PHE A 135 25.87 -7.38 -0.07
N THR A 136 24.59 -7.65 0.21
CA THR A 136 24.19 -8.51 1.33
C THR A 136 24.77 -9.91 1.16
N ILE A 137 24.70 -10.52 -0.03
CA ILE A 137 25.24 -11.88 -0.27
C ILE A 137 26.76 -11.91 -0.03
N VAL A 138 27.49 -10.89 -0.45
CA VAL A 138 28.95 -10.80 -0.23
C VAL A 138 29.30 -10.55 1.23
N ALA A 139 28.49 -9.77 1.96
CA ALA A 139 28.73 -9.43 3.36
C ALA A 139 28.31 -10.52 4.36
N LEU A 140 27.47 -11.49 3.95
CA LEU A 140 26.99 -12.61 4.77
C LEU A 140 28.02 -13.35 5.65
N PRO A 141 29.28 -13.62 5.21
CA PRO A 141 30.27 -14.28 6.06
C PRO A 141 30.87 -13.37 7.14
N GLU A 142 30.79 -12.05 6.98
CA GLU A 142 31.49 -11.09 7.86
C GLU A 142 30.57 -10.34 8.84
N VAL A 143 29.25 -10.34 8.61
CA VAL A 143 28.31 -9.49 9.37
C VAL A 143 28.17 -9.90 10.84
N GLU A 144 28.32 -11.18 11.22
CA GLU A 144 28.46 -11.63 12.62
C GLU A 144 28.68 -13.16 12.73
N PRO A 145 29.37 -13.67 13.77
CA PRO A 145 29.44 -15.10 14.07
C PRO A 145 28.16 -15.57 14.81
N TYR A 146 27.20 -16.11 14.08
CA TYR A 146 25.91 -16.60 14.62
C TYR A 146 25.98 -17.98 15.32
N THR A 147 27.17 -18.60 15.40
CA THR A 147 27.35 -20.03 15.71
C THR A 147 26.86 -20.47 17.10
N ASP A 148 26.80 -19.57 18.08
CA ASP A 148 26.45 -19.91 19.47
C ASP A 148 25.10 -19.31 19.93
N SER A 149 24.32 -18.71 19.02
CA SER A 149 23.03 -18.07 19.35
C SER A 149 21.84 -18.99 19.03
N PRO A 150 20.75 -18.95 19.84
CA PRO A 150 19.52 -19.70 19.53
C PRO A 150 18.81 -19.17 18.26
N TYR A 151 19.18 -17.98 17.78
CA TYR A 151 18.58 -17.30 16.63
C TYR A 151 19.43 -17.41 15.36
N TRP A 152 20.10 -18.55 15.14
CA TRP A 152 20.96 -18.77 13.96
C TRP A 152 20.27 -18.50 12.61
N PHE A 153 18.94 -18.63 12.54
CA PHE A 153 18.15 -18.36 11.35
C PHE A 153 18.02 -16.86 11.02
N ALA A 154 18.28 -15.96 11.97
CA ALA A 154 18.21 -14.51 11.79
C ALA A 154 19.14 -14.02 10.66
N LYS A 155 20.31 -14.67 10.53
CA LYS A 155 21.26 -14.50 9.42
C LYS A 155 20.61 -14.56 8.03
N TYR A 156 19.59 -15.39 7.84
CA TYR A 156 18.94 -15.58 6.53
C TYR A 156 17.79 -14.60 6.28
N VAL A 157 17.33 -13.86 7.31
CA VAL A 157 16.17 -12.96 7.19
C VAL A 157 16.47 -11.80 6.24
N SER A 158 17.58 -11.08 6.46
CA SER A 158 17.94 -9.93 5.62
C SER A 158 18.18 -10.31 4.15
N PRO A 159 18.96 -11.35 3.80
CA PRO A 159 19.09 -11.80 2.42
C PRO A 159 17.75 -12.21 1.79
N THR A 160 16.91 -12.92 2.53
CA THR A 160 15.59 -13.35 2.03
C THR A 160 14.69 -12.16 1.73
N LEU A 161 14.71 -11.13 2.59
CA LEU A 161 13.99 -9.88 2.37
C LEU A 161 14.46 -9.19 1.08
N TRP A 162 15.77 -9.06 0.86
CA TRP A 162 16.33 -8.39 -0.32
C TRP A 162 16.02 -9.14 -1.62
N VAL A 163 16.15 -10.47 -1.61
CA VAL A 163 15.75 -11.32 -2.73
C VAL A 163 14.26 -11.17 -3.01
N TYR A 164 13.41 -11.20 -1.98
CA TYR A 164 11.97 -11.04 -2.13
C TYR A 164 11.58 -9.68 -2.71
N LEU A 165 12.17 -8.58 -2.23
CA LEU A 165 11.95 -7.24 -2.76
C LEU A 165 12.42 -7.11 -4.22
N THR A 166 13.54 -7.73 -4.56
CA THR A 166 14.02 -7.80 -5.95
C THR A 166 13.03 -8.56 -6.84
N LEU A 167 12.47 -9.68 -6.38
CA LEU A 167 11.45 -10.42 -7.14
C LEU A 167 10.16 -9.58 -7.34
N ILE A 168 9.70 -8.89 -6.28
CA ILE A 168 8.54 -7.99 -6.40
C ILE A 168 8.81 -6.92 -7.45
N THR A 169 9.97 -6.25 -7.39
CA THR A 169 10.28 -5.16 -8.33
C THR A 169 10.49 -5.62 -9.75
N VAL A 170 10.99 -6.84 -9.99
CA VAL A 170 11.00 -7.46 -11.32
C VAL A 170 9.57 -7.58 -11.87
N ILE A 171 8.62 -8.06 -11.07
CA ILE A 171 7.21 -8.16 -11.47
C ILE A 171 6.62 -6.77 -11.73
N ARG A 172 6.96 -5.78 -10.90
CA ARG A 172 6.51 -4.38 -11.08
C ARG A 172 7.08 -3.76 -12.36
N LEU A 173 8.36 -4.00 -12.65
CA LEU A 173 9.04 -3.50 -13.85
C LEU A 173 8.46 -4.13 -15.12
N TYR A 174 8.18 -5.44 -15.10
CA TYR A 174 7.55 -6.13 -16.22
C TYR A 174 6.16 -5.57 -16.53
N ASN A 175 5.36 -5.28 -15.50
CA ASN A 175 4.00 -4.76 -15.65
C ASN A 175 3.92 -3.22 -15.66
N VAL A 176 5.05 -2.50 -15.73
CA VAL A 176 5.05 -1.03 -15.58
C VAL A 176 4.32 -0.29 -16.69
N SER A 177 4.25 -0.88 -17.89
CA SER A 177 3.60 -0.29 -19.06
C SER A 177 2.09 -0.53 -19.10
N GLN A 178 1.65 -1.73 -18.72
CA GLN A 178 0.25 -2.15 -18.76
C GLN A 178 -0.48 -1.90 -17.42
N GLY A 179 0.26 -1.72 -16.33
CA GLY A 179 -0.29 -1.66 -14.98
C GLY A 179 -0.69 -3.03 -14.45
N LEU A 180 -0.86 -3.14 -13.13
CA LEU A 180 -1.40 -4.37 -12.53
C LEU A 180 -2.93 -4.40 -12.63
N ALA A 181 -3.48 -5.60 -12.86
CA ALA A 181 -4.92 -5.83 -12.82
C ALA A 181 -5.51 -5.42 -11.45
N PRO A 182 -6.74 -4.86 -11.42
CA PRO A 182 -7.33 -4.35 -10.18
C PRO A 182 -7.54 -5.41 -9.10
N GLU A 183 -7.73 -6.67 -9.50
CA GLU A 183 -7.92 -7.85 -8.64
C GLU A 183 -6.64 -8.27 -7.89
N ARG A 184 -5.48 -7.84 -8.36
CA ARG A 184 -4.21 -8.18 -7.72
C ARG A 184 -3.94 -7.27 -6.54
N ILE A 185 -3.21 -7.79 -5.55
CA ILE A 185 -2.66 -6.97 -4.48
C ILE A 185 -1.72 -5.93 -5.08
N ASP A 186 -1.74 -4.74 -4.51
CA ASP A 186 -0.84 -3.66 -4.89
C ASP A 186 0.57 -3.97 -4.40
N LEU A 187 1.46 -4.27 -5.34
CA LEU A 187 2.85 -4.61 -5.07
C LEU A 187 3.65 -3.38 -4.59
N TRP A 188 3.25 -2.19 -5.01
CA TRP A 188 3.82 -0.94 -4.51
C TRP A 188 3.58 -0.83 -3.01
N THR A 189 2.36 -1.06 -2.52
CA THR A 189 2.06 -0.98 -1.08
C THR A 189 2.90 -1.95 -0.26
N GLN A 190 3.04 -3.20 -0.72
CA GLN A 190 3.85 -4.21 -0.03
C GLN A 190 5.33 -3.81 0.03
N SER A 191 5.91 -3.41 -1.11
CA SER A 191 7.30 -2.94 -1.14
C SER A 191 7.51 -1.67 -0.31
N SER A 192 6.56 -0.74 -0.33
CA SER A 192 6.58 0.50 0.48
C SER A 192 6.62 0.22 1.97
N ILE A 193 5.75 -0.67 2.47
CA ILE A 193 5.71 -1.05 3.88
C ILE A 193 7.06 -1.65 4.31
N LEU A 194 7.62 -2.53 3.47
CA LEU A 194 8.89 -3.19 3.75
C LEU A 194 10.07 -2.21 3.73
N TYR A 195 10.13 -1.27 2.77
CA TYR A 195 11.18 -0.24 2.75
C TYR A 195 11.13 0.65 3.99
N ASN A 196 9.93 1.09 4.41
CA ASN A 196 9.78 1.92 5.60
C ASN A 196 10.15 1.14 6.87
N ALA A 197 9.67 -0.10 7.02
CA ALA A 197 10.06 -0.95 8.15
C ALA A 197 11.58 -1.19 8.21
N GLN A 198 12.19 -1.46 7.05
CA GLN A 198 13.63 -1.67 6.93
C GLN A 198 14.44 -0.41 7.20
N TRP A 199 13.94 0.76 6.80
CA TRP A 199 14.62 2.03 7.00
C TRP A 199 14.88 2.30 8.48
N PHE A 200 13.89 2.09 9.35
CA PHE A 200 14.05 2.21 10.81
C PHE A 200 15.13 1.28 11.37
N CYS A 201 15.11 0.00 10.99
CA CYS A 201 16.12 -0.96 11.42
C CYS A 201 17.52 -0.57 10.91
N SER A 202 17.61 -0.12 9.65
CA SER A 202 18.89 0.28 9.05
C SER A 202 19.48 1.56 9.63
N ALA A 203 18.64 2.48 10.12
CA ALA A 203 19.10 3.66 10.83
C ALA A 203 19.83 3.30 12.13
N MET A 204 19.36 2.26 12.83
CA MET A 204 20.02 1.75 14.03
C MET A 204 21.36 1.09 13.71
N PHE A 205 21.41 0.23 12.68
CA PHE A 205 22.67 -0.37 12.22
C PHE A 205 23.69 0.65 11.71
N PHE A 206 23.23 1.69 11.02
CA PHE A 206 24.06 2.81 10.58
C PHE A 206 24.67 3.56 11.77
N ARG A 207 23.88 3.81 12.82
CA ARG A 207 24.38 4.40 14.06
C ARG A 207 25.45 3.51 14.70
N SER A 208 25.21 2.20 14.81
CA SER A 208 26.19 1.26 15.35
C SER A 208 27.51 1.26 14.55
N ALA A 209 27.43 1.41 13.23
CA ALA A 209 28.61 1.53 12.37
C ALA A 209 29.37 2.85 12.58
N LEU A 210 28.66 3.96 12.80
CA LEU A 210 29.28 5.26 13.12
C LEU A 210 30.02 5.26 14.47
N LEU A 211 29.60 4.41 15.41
CA LEU A 211 30.24 4.25 16.72
C LEU A 211 31.39 3.22 16.69
N ASP A 212 31.83 2.77 15.51
CA ASP A 212 32.87 1.75 15.33
C ASP A 212 32.57 0.40 16.03
N HIS A 213 31.30 0.11 16.32
CA HIS A 213 30.84 -1.18 16.88
C HIS A 213 30.54 -2.23 15.81
N ALA A 214 31.24 -2.17 14.68
CA ALA A 214 31.15 -3.12 13.58
C ALA A 214 32.27 -4.17 13.69
N PRO A 215 31.98 -5.46 13.42
CA PRO A 215 32.97 -6.53 13.58
C PRO A 215 34.10 -6.48 12.54
N SER A 216 33.83 -5.94 11.35
CA SER A 216 34.82 -5.78 10.28
C SER A 216 34.59 -4.50 9.48
N ALA A 217 35.62 -4.06 8.74
CA ALA A 217 35.50 -2.92 7.83
C ALA A 217 34.49 -3.18 6.69
N LEU A 218 34.34 -4.44 6.25
CA LEU A 218 33.33 -4.81 5.27
C LEU A 218 31.92 -4.70 5.87
N ALA A 219 31.73 -5.15 7.12
CA ALA A 219 30.45 -5.04 7.81
C ALA A 219 30.06 -3.56 8.06
N ALA A 220 31.02 -2.70 8.41
CA ALA A 220 30.77 -1.25 8.53
C ALA A 220 30.32 -0.65 7.18
N ASN A 221 31.05 -0.94 6.09
CA ASN A 221 30.68 -0.50 4.75
C ASN A 221 29.30 -1.02 4.32
N TYR A 222 28.96 -2.26 4.68
CA TYR A 222 27.63 -2.81 4.45
C TYR A 222 26.54 -1.98 5.14
N PHE A 223 26.70 -1.65 6.43
CA PHE A 223 25.71 -0.84 7.14
C PHE A 223 25.57 0.58 6.55
N TYR A 224 26.69 1.21 6.15
CA TYR A 224 26.66 2.52 5.47
C TYR A 224 25.91 2.47 4.14
N THR A 225 26.25 1.50 3.29
CA THR A 225 25.59 1.33 1.99
C THR A 225 24.11 0.98 2.14
N GLN A 226 23.76 0.08 3.06
CA GLN A 226 22.38 -0.32 3.34
C GLN A 226 21.51 0.87 3.75
N PHE A 227 21.97 1.72 4.67
CA PHE A 227 21.21 2.89 5.07
C PHE A 227 21.05 3.92 3.94
N GLY A 228 22.12 4.15 3.16
CA GLY A 228 22.08 5.02 1.99
C GLY A 228 21.08 4.55 0.93
N ILE A 229 21.11 3.26 0.59
CA ILE A 229 20.19 2.65 -0.37
C ILE A 229 18.75 2.66 0.16
N ASN A 230 18.52 2.31 1.43
CA ASN A 230 17.18 2.36 2.03
C ASN A 230 16.59 3.76 1.99
N THR A 231 17.39 4.76 2.32
CA THR A 231 16.98 6.15 2.28
C THR A 231 16.59 6.54 0.85
N ALA A 232 17.42 6.21 -0.14
CA ALA A 232 17.10 6.44 -1.54
C ALA A 232 15.82 5.73 -1.99
N LEU A 233 15.60 4.48 -1.58
CA LEU A 233 14.39 3.70 -1.89
C LEU A 233 13.14 4.35 -1.29
N VAL A 234 13.17 4.79 -0.03
CA VAL A 234 12.05 5.49 0.62
C VAL A 234 11.72 6.79 -0.12
N PHE A 235 12.72 7.57 -0.53
CA PHE A 235 12.49 8.79 -1.30
C PHE A 235 11.92 8.50 -2.69
N ILE A 236 12.51 7.56 -3.44
CA ILE A 236 12.00 7.17 -4.76
C ILE A 236 10.54 6.72 -4.65
N ASN A 237 10.23 5.90 -3.64
CA ASN A 237 8.90 5.42 -3.38
C ASN A 237 7.92 6.57 -3.06
N GLY A 238 8.33 7.55 -2.24
CA GLY A 238 7.52 8.72 -1.91
C GLY A 238 7.24 9.66 -3.09
N PHE A 239 8.14 9.69 -4.09
CA PHE A 239 7.92 10.42 -5.35
C PHE A 239 7.14 9.62 -6.40
N GLN A 240 6.86 8.34 -6.18
CA GLN A 240 5.98 7.55 -7.05
C GLN A 240 4.50 7.80 -6.72
N LYS A 241 3.62 7.47 -7.67
CA LYS A 241 2.16 7.44 -7.44
C LYS A 241 1.78 6.35 -6.45
N PHE A 242 0.69 6.57 -5.73
CA PHE A 242 0.18 5.75 -4.63
C PHE A 242 -0.27 4.32 -4.99
N SER A 243 0.00 3.82 -6.20
CA SER A 243 -0.34 2.45 -6.59
C SER A 243 0.38 2.02 -7.87
N ASP A 244 0.62 0.71 -8.03
CA ASP A 244 0.98 0.12 -9.34
C ASP A 244 -0.23 -0.11 -10.27
N LYS A 245 -1.44 0.10 -9.76
CA LYS A 245 -2.67 0.04 -10.56
C LYS A 245 -2.83 1.34 -11.35
N PRO A 246 -3.36 1.29 -12.59
CA PRO A 246 -3.75 2.50 -13.30
C PRO A 246 -4.74 3.31 -12.45
N ALA A 247 -4.47 4.60 -12.25
CA ALA A 247 -5.32 5.44 -11.41
C ALA A 247 -6.67 5.66 -12.14
N PRO A 248 -7.82 5.30 -11.52
CA PRO A 248 -9.11 5.59 -12.08
C PRO A 248 -9.41 7.08 -11.88
N VAL A 249 -9.56 7.80 -12.98
CA VAL A 249 -9.94 9.22 -12.99
C VAL A 249 -11.38 9.31 -13.48
N TYR A 250 -12.24 9.86 -12.63
CA TYR A 250 -13.63 10.13 -12.98
C TYR A 250 -13.70 11.50 -13.65
N GLU A 251 -13.98 11.51 -14.95
CA GLU A 251 -14.12 12.73 -15.74
C GLU A 251 -15.59 12.94 -16.08
N LYS A 252 -16.12 14.11 -15.72
CA LYS A 252 -17.49 14.54 -16.01
C LYS A 252 -17.44 15.70 -16.99
N ASP A 253 -18.39 15.74 -17.92
CA ASP A 253 -18.43 16.76 -18.98
C ASP A 253 -18.28 18.19 -18.43
N GLY A 254 -17.20 18.85 -18.85
CA GLY A 254 -16.89 20.24 -18.50
C GLY A 254 -16.31 20.47 -17.09
N ILE A 255 -16.09 19.43 -16.29
CA ILE A 255 -15.55 19.54 -14.92
C ILE A 255 -14.17 18.87 -14.87
N PRO A 256 -13.10 19.60 -14.46
CA PRO A 256 -11.78 19.00 -14.34
C PRO A 256 -11.77 17.92 -13.24
N PRO A 257 -11.12 16.76 -13.46
CA PRO A 257 -11.04 15.72 -12.45
C PRO A 257 -10.15 16.12 -11.27
N SER A 258 -10.38 15.50 -10.10
CA SER A 258 -9.52 15.68 -8.93
C SER A 258 -8.10 15.14 -9.20
N PRO A 259 -7.03 15.93 -8.93
CA PRO A 259 -5.66 15.48 -9.09
C PRO A 259 -5.22 14.51 -7.98
N GLU A 260 -6.02 14.35 -6.92
CA GLU A 260 -5.72 13.50 -5.76
C GLU A 260 -5.39 12.06 -6.17
N THR A 261 -6.18 11.45 -7.08
CA THR A 261 -5.99 10.06 -7.51
C THR A 261 -4.70 9.84 -8.31
N THR A 262 -4.13 10.91 -8.86
CA THR A 262 -2.91 10.87 -9.69
C THR A 262 -1.68 11.42 -8.98
N SER A 263 -1.84 11.86 -7.72
CA SER A 263 -0.78 12.49 -6.95
C SER A 263 0.22 11.48 -6.40
N THR A 264 1.43 11.94 -6.13
CA THR A 264 2.47 11.17 -5.45
C THR A 264 2.19 11.05 -3.96
N LEU A 265 2.80 10.08 -3.28
CA LEU A 265 2.63 9.90 -1.83
C LEU A 265 3.00 11.19 -1.07
N PHE A 266 4.13 11.81 -1.39
CA PHE A 266 4.52 13.06 -0.72
C PHE A 266 3.55 14.21 -0.98
N ASN A 267 2.98 14.32 -2.18
CA ASN A 267 1.97 15.35 -2.45
C ASN A 267 0.70 15.14 -1.61
N ILE A 268 0.28 13.89 -1.41
CA ILE A 268 -0.87 13.55 -0.55
C ILE A 268 -0.58 13.93 0.90
N VAL A 269 0.57 13.50 1.44
CA VAL A 269 0.95 13.73 2.86
C VAL A 269 1.14 15.22 3.16
N THR A 270 1.75 15.96 2.25
CA THR A 270 2.01 17.41 2.41
C THR A 270 0.83 18.28 1.97
N TYR A 271 -0.25 17.68 1.45
CA TYR A 271 -1.36 18.35 0.79
C TYR A 271 -0.99 19.24 -0.40
N SER A 272 0.24 19.16 -0.93
CA SER A 272 0.70 20.01 -2.05
C SER A 272 -0.10 19.84 -3.36
N TRP A 273 -0.91 18.79 -3.49
CA TRP A 273 -1.81 18.65 -4.64
C TRP A 273 -2.87 19.75 -4.70
N ILE A 274 -3.25 20.37 -3.57
CA ILE A 274 -4.23 21.46 -3.50
C ILE A 274 -3.65 22.82 -3.86
N ASP A 275 -2.32 22.97 -3.84
CA ASP A 275 -1.63 24.25 -3.99
C ASP A 275 -2.07 25.01 -5.25
N LYS A 276 -2.27 24.28 -6.36
CA LYS A 276 -2.75 24.86 -7.63
C LYS A 276 -4.11 25.56 -7.47
N MET A 277 -5.01 24.99 -6.67
CA MET A 277 -6.32 25.58 -6.39
C MET A 277 -6.18 26.78 -5.45
N VAL A 278 -5.31 26.69 -4.44
CA VAL A 278 -5.05 27.79 -3.49
C VAL A 278 -4.49 29.02 -4.20
N PHE A 279 -3.46 28.86 -5.04
CA PHE A 279 -2.90 29.97 -5.82
C PHE A 279 -3.92 30.56 -6.81
N LYS A 280 -4.78 29.71 -7.38
CA LYS A 280 -5.86 30.16 -8.26
C LYS A 280 -6.91 30.98 -7.50
N ALA A 281 -7.30 30.53 -6.31
CA ALA A 281 -8.22 31.25 -5.42
C ALA A 281 -7.67 32.60 -4.98
N TYR A 282 -6.35 32.67 -4.75
CA TYR A 282 -5.67 33.91 -4.40
C TYR A 282 -5.72 34.94 -5.53
N ALA A 283 -5.52 34.49 -6.78
CA ALA A 283 -5.52 35.37 -7.94
C ALA A 283 -6.93 35.80 -8.37
N LYS A 284 -7.95 34.93 -8.20
CA LYS A 284 -9.33 35.22 -8.61
C LYS A 284 -10.36 34.43 -7.79
N PRO A 285 -11.58 34.96 -7.60
CA PRO A 285 -12.69 34.21 -7.01
C PRO A 285 -12.98 32.93 -7.82
N ILE A 286 -13.03 31.79 -7.14
CA ILE A 286 -13.29 30.49 -7.77
C ILE A 286 -14.76 30.40 -8.17
N THR A 287 -15.00 30.00 -9.42
CA THR A 287 -16.35 29.65 -9.91
C THR A 287 -16.57 28.14 -9.89
N LEU A 288 -17.83 27.68 -9.89
CA LEU A 288 -18.18 26.24 -9.82
C LEU A 288 -17.49 25.39 -10.90
N ASN A 289 -17.32 25.91 -12.11
CA ASN A 289 -16.69 25.19 -13.23
C ASN A 289 -15.17 24.95 -13.03
N GLU A 290 -14.57 25.62 -12.05
CA GLU A 290 -13.14 25.51 -11.74
C GLU A 290 -12.85 24.59 -10.55
N ILE A 291 -13.90 24.14 -9.88
CA ILE A 291 -13.83 23.19 -8.78
C ILE A 291 -13.66 21.80 -9.38
N TRP A 292 -12.78 21.00 -8.77
CA TRP A 292 -12.56 19.64 -9.22
C TRP A 292 -13.78 18.76 -8.95
N GLY A 293 -14.03 17.84 -9.88
CA GLY A 293 -14.99 16.76 -9.70
C GLY A 293 -14.58 15.85 -8.55
N LEU A 294 -15.58 15.32 -7.86
CA LEU A 294 -15.38 14.38 -6.76
C LEU A 294 -14.83 13.04 -7.29
N ARG A 295 -14.03 12.35 -6.47
CA ARG A 295 -13.62 10.97 -6.76
C ARG A 295 -14.83 10.04 -6.75
N LEU A 296 -14.80 9.00 -7.59
CA LEU A 296 -15.89 8.05 -7.75
C LEU A 296 -16.33 7.42 -6.40
N ASP A 297 -15.37 7.03 -5.55
CA ASP A 297 -15.65 6.39 -4.25
C ASP A 297 -16.41 7.27 -3.27
N ASP A 298 -16.30 8.59 -3.40
CA ASP A 298 -16.91 9.58 -2.52
C ASP A 298 -18.24 10.10 -3.09
N THR A 299 -18.65 9.62 -4.28
CA THR A 299 -19.96 9.96 -4.84
C THR A 299 -21.08 9.36 -4.00
N SER A 300 -22.18 10.11 -3.87
CA SER A 300 -23.33 9.72 -3.05
C SER A 300 -23.88 8.35 -3.44
N HIS A 301 -23.96 8.07 -4.75
CA HIS A 301 -24.42 6.78 -5.29
C HIS A 301 -23.58 5.61 -4.78
N VAL A 302 -22.25 5.71 -4.88
CA VAL A 302 -21.33 4.65 -4.46
C VAL A 302 -21.39 4.43 -2.95
N VAL A 303 -21.41 5.51 -2.17
CA VAL A 303 -21.49 5.45 -0.69
C VAL A 303 -22.82 4.81 -0.24
N LEU A 304 -23.94 5.24 -0.83
CA LEU A 304 -25.27 4.72 -0.50
C LEU A 304 -25.44 3.25 -0.91
N SER A 305 -24.92 2.88 -2.08
CA SER A 305 -24.94 1.50 -2.56
C SER A 305 -24.15 0.58 -1.61
N LYS A 306 -22.92 0.97 -1.24
CA LYS A 306 -22.11 0.23 -0.24
C LYS A 306 -22.86 0.08 1.09
N PHE A 307 -23.51 1.15 1.58
CA PHE A 307 -24.28 1.11 2.83
C PHE A 307 -25.51 0.19 2.78
N HIS A 308 -26.19 0.11 1.64
CA HIS A 308 -27.34 -0.78 1.45
C HIS A 308 -26.95 -2.26 1.29
N GLN A 309 -25.75 -2.55 0.78
CA GLN A 309 -25.22 -3.92 0.69
C GLN A 309 -24.90 -4.53 2.07
N LEU A 310 -24.72 -3.72 3.10
CA LEU A 310 -24.52 -4.20 4.47
C LEU A 310 -25.77 -4.91 5.01
N ASN A 311 -25.56 -5.99 5.78
CA ASN A 311 -26.64 -6.84 6.28
C ASN A 311 -27.75 -6.06 6.98
N SER A 312 -28.94 -6.08 6.38
CA SER A 312 -30.14 -5.35 6.82
C SER A 312 -30.58 -5.70 8.25
N LYS A 313 -30.24 -6.90 8.76
CA LYS A 313 -30.64 -7.37 10.11
C LYS A 313 -29.85 -6.74 11.25
N THR A 314 -28.77 -6.01 10.95
CA THR A 314 -27.93 -5.36 11.97
C THR A 314 -28.47 -3.98 12.34
N ARG A 315 -28.25 -3.57 13.61
CA ARG A 315 -28.68 -2.24 14.09
C ARG A 315 -28.06 -1.14 13.21
N PHE A 316 -28.82 -0.09 12.93
CA PHE A 316 -28.37 1.03 12.07
C PHE A 316 -27.02 1.61 12.50
N THR A 317 -26.82 1.85 13.79
CA THR A 317 -25.56 2.37 14.35
C THR A 317 -24.37 1.46 14.05
N ILE A 318 -24.56 0.13 14.13
CA ILE A 318 -23.51 -0.85 13.83
C ILE A 318 -23.20 -0.84 12.32
N ARG A 319 -24.22 -0.72 11.47
CA ARG A 319 -24.03 -0.59 10.01
C ARG A 319 -23.20 0.63 9.66
N LEU A 320 -23.47 1.76 10.31
CA LEU A 320 -22.71 3.00 10.09
C LEU A 320 -21.24 2.84 10.50
N LEU A 321 -20.97 2.23 11.67
CA LEU A 321 -19.59 1.94 12.10
C LEU A 321 -18.89 0.96 11.16
N LEU A 322 -19.58 -0.07 10.68
CA LEU A 322 -19.03 -1.04 9.73
C LEU A 322 -18.73 -0.43 8.36
N GLN A 323 -19.58 0.50 7.88
CA GLN A 323 -19.38 1.22 6.63
C GLN A 323 -18.09 2.06 6.66
N PHE A 324 -17.85 2.79 7.75
CA PHE A 324 -16.71 3.70 7.89
C PHE A 324 -15.57 3.12 8.74
N LYS A 325 -15.49 1.79 8.90
CA LYS A 325 -14.50 1.14 9.77
C LYS A 325 -13.06 1.46 9.41
N GLU A 326 -12.75 1.56 8.11
CA GLU A 326 -11.40 1.80 7.61
C GLU A 326 -10.89 3.21 7.94
N PRO A 327 -11.60 4.30 7.55
CA PRO A 327 -11.18 5.64 7.93
C PRO A 327 -11.22 5.86 9.45
N LEU A 328 -12.20 5.28 10.17
CA LEU A 328 -12.27 5.39 11.64
C LEU A 328 -11.07 4.72 12.34
N PHE A 329 -10.65 3.56 11.85
CA PHE A 329 -9.47 2.88 12.39
C PHE A 329 -8.21 3.73 12.17
N LEU A 330 -8.03 4.24 10.96
CA LEU A 330 -6.88 5.08 10.63
C LEU A 330 -6.85 6.37 11.45
N GLN A 331 -7.99 7.04 11.61
CA GLN A 331 -8.13 8.22 12.47
C GLN A 331 -7.81 7.91 13.93
N SER A 332 -8.20 6.73 14.42
CA SER A 332 -7.91 6.29 15.79
C SER A 332 -6.41 6.08 16.01
N VAL A 333 -5.70 5.52 15.03
CA VAL A 333 -4.24 5.35 15.07
C VAL A 333 -3.53 6.71 15.14
N TYR A 334 -3.89 7.64 14.25
CA TYR A 334 -3.31 8.99 14.27
C TYR A 334 -3.61 9.75 15.57
N ALA A 335 -4.82 9.62 16.09
CA ALA A 335 -5.20 10.23 17.36
C ALA A 335 -4.39 9.66 18.54
N CYS A 336 -4.14 8.35 18.54
CA CYS A 336 -3.33 7.68 19.57
C CYS A 336 -1.88 8.17 19.55
N GLU A 337 -1.29 8.31 18.35
CA GLU A 337 0.08 8.78 18.17
C GLU A 337 0.28 10.24 18.63
N HIS A 338 -0.69 11.13 18.35
CA HIS A 338 -0.59 12.55 18.69
C HIS A 338 -0.97 12.90 20.14
N HIS A 339 -1.66 12.01 20.86
CA HIS A 339 -2.03 12.20 22.27
C HIS A 339 -1.32 11.22 23.25
N PRO A 340 0.02 11.20 23.34
CA PRO A 340 0.72 10.41 24.35
C PRO A 340 0.52 10.94 25.78
N GLN A 341 0.08 12.19 25.96
CA GLN A 341 -0.03 12.84 27.28
C GLN A 341 -1.34 12.55 28.04
N ALA A 342 -2.36 11.94 27.42
CA ALA A 342 -3.65 11.70 28.08
C ALA A 342 -3.64 10.50 29.05
N TRP A 343 -2.58 9.69 29.06
CA TRP A 343 -2.52 8.45 29.85
C TRP A 343 -1.51 8.45 31.02
N LEU A 344 -0.73 9.52 31.18
CA LEU A 344 0.26 9.65 32.28
C LEU A 344 -0.13 10.71 33.34
N GLY A 345 -1.36 11.21 33.29
CA GLY A 345 -1.86 12.30 34.14
C GLY A 345 -3.09 11.95 34.96
N SER A 346 -3.11 10.79 35.62
CA SER A 346 -4.04 10.50 36.72
C SER A 346 -3.50 9.35 37.57
N GLY A 347 -2.56 9.68 38.45
CA GLY A 347 -2.02 8.82 39.49
C GLY A 347 -1.54 9.68 40.64
#